data_AF-A0A090K2N8-F1
#
_entry.id   AF-A0A090K2N8-F1
#
_cell.length_a   1.000
_cell.length_b   1.000
_cell.length_c   1.000
_cell.angle_alpha   90.00
_cell.angle_beta   90.00
_cell.angle_gamma   90.00
#
_symmetry.space_group_name_H-M   'P 1'
#
loop_
_entity.id
_entity.type
_entity.pdbx_description
1 polymer ?
#
loop_
_entity_poly.entity_id
_entity_poly.type
_entity_poly.pdbx_seq_one_letter_code
_entity_poly.pdbx_strand_id
1 'polypeptide(L)'
;MKTLSQLNKIISQNTPYIHVGDDMNWVIGAFIELCARSNQYYDIDIKSFLHWVKPAILHGQYKLFYTEDGVVKSGFILWAWVDDDTLSRYHTSNRFYLHPTEWNEGRNLIIIDYLDLHYSKKILEIRIGCLNI
;
A
#
# COMPACT_ATOMS: atom_id res chain seq x y z
N MET A 1 13.17 -8.12 -18.23
CA MET A 1 12.59 -7.13 -17.29
C MET A 1 11.45 -7.78 -16.52
N LYS A 2 11.40 -7.62 -15.19
CA LYS A 2 10.31 -8.20 -14.35
C LYS A 2 8.97 -7.49 -14.64
N THR A 3 7.85 -8.20 -14.56
CA THR A 3 6.50 -7.61 -14.63
C THR A 3 6.14 -6.92 -13.30
N LEU A 4 5.18 -5.99 -13.30
CA LEU A 4 4.75 -5.31 -12.06
C LEU A 4 4.20 -6.31 -11.02
N SER A 5 3.47 -7.32 -11.45
CA SER A 5 3.03 -8.42 -10.57
C SER A 5 4.21 -9.17 -9.93
N GLN A 6 5.29 -9.42 -10.68
CA GLN A 6 6.51 -10.02 -10.13
C GLN A 6 7.22 -9.08 -9.14
N LEU A 7 7.20 -7.77 -9.39
CA LEU A 7 7.76 -6.78 -8.47
C LEU A 7 6.94 -6.69 -7.17
N ASN A 8 5.61 -6.68 -7.26
CA ASN A 8 4.72 -6.67 -6.10
C ASN A 8 4.96 -7.88 -5.20
N LYS A 9 5.13 -9.07 -5.78
CA LYS A 9 5.49 -10.29 -5.03
C LYS A 9 6.86 -10.19 -4.36
N ILE A 10 7.81 -9.43 -4.88
CA ILE A 10 9.10 -9.23 -4.22
C ILE A 10 8.95 -8.33 -3.00
N ILE A 11 8.20 -7.23 -3.15
CA ILE A 11 7.95 -6.25 -2.08
C ILE A 11 7.10 -6.89 -0.96
N SER A 12 6.09 -7.67 -1.34
CA SER A 12 5.21 -8.38 -0.41
C SER A 12 4.95 -9.82 -0.84
N GLN A 13 5.88 -10.69 -0.46
CA GLN A 13 5.89 -12.11 -0.81
C GLN A 13 4.67 -12.87 -0.30
N ASN A 14 4.11 -12.44 0.82
CA ASN A 14 2.98 -13.09 1.48
C ASN A 14 1.66 -12.36 1.24
N THR A 15 1.61 -11.38 0.33
CA THR A 15 0.34 -10.69 0.01
C THR A 15 -0.60 -11.65 -0.71
N PRO A 16 -1.82 -11.88 -0.19
CA PRO A 16 -2.85 -12.65 -0.88
C PRO A 16 -3.11 -12.08 -2.28
N TYR A 17 -3.24 -12.96 -3.28
CA TYR A 17 -3.66 -12.56 -4.62
C TYR A 17 -5.19 -12.52 -4.65
N ILE A 18 -5.79 -11.34 -4.82
CA ILE A 18 -7.20 -11.06 -4.48
C ILE A 18 -8.20 -11.52 -5.55
N HIS A 19 -8.04 -12.73 -6.04
CA HIS A 19 -9.01 -13.37 -6.92
C HIS A 19 -9.50 -14.71 -6.37
N VAL A 20 -9.27 -14.96 -5.07
CA VAL A 20 -9.68 -16.20 -4.39
C VAL A 20 -10.52 -15.83 -3.16
N GLY A 21 -11.78 -16.27 -3.12
CA GLY A 21 -12.64 -16.20 -1.92
C GLY A 21 -12.87 -14.80 -1.32
N ASP A 22 -12.99 -14.75 0.01
CA ASP A 22 -13.31 -13.55 0.80
C ASP A 22 -12.08 -12.68 1.15
N ASP A 23 -10.92 -12.93 0.52
CA ASP A 23 -9.63 -12.29 0.85
C ASP A 23 -9.71 -10.76 0.81
N MET A 24 -10.46 -10.19 -0.16
CA MET A 24 -10.61 -8.75 -0.27
C MET A 24 -11.23 -8.12 0.98
N ASN A 25 -12.30 -8.73 1.49
CA ASN A 25 -13.03 -8.20 2.65
C ASN A 25 -12.20 -8.35 3.92
N TRP A 26 -11.46 -9.45 4.05
CA TRP A 26 -10.52 -9.64 5.16
C TRP A 26 -9.44 -8.55 5.18
N VAL A 27 -8.85 -8.25 4.01
CA VAL A 27 -7.83 -7.20 3.88
C VAL A 27 -8.41 -5.82 4.18
N ILE A 28 -9.60 -5.50 3.67
CA ILE A 28 -10.30 -4.24 3.99
C ILE A 28 -10.54 -4.12 5.49
N GLY A 29 -11.05 -5.18 6.14
CA GLY A 29 -11.28 -5.20 7.58
C GLY A 29 -10.00 -4.98 8.39
N ALA A 30 -8.88 -5.56 7.95
CA ALA A 30 -7.58 -5.35 8.56
C ALA A 30 -7.13 -3.88 8.49
N PHE A 31 -7.29 -3.22 7.35
CA PHE A 31 -6.96 -1.81 7.21
C PHE A 31 -7.85 -0.91 8.08
N ILE A 32 -9.16 -1.17 8.11
CA ILE A 32 -10.10 -0.40 8.94
C ILE A 32 -9.73 -0.50 10.43
N GLU A 33 -9.40 -1.70 10.92
CA GLU A 33 -8.99 -1.91 12.31
C GLU A 33 -7.72 -1.14 12.67
N LEU A 34 -6.72 -1.14 11.78
CA LEU A 34 -5.49 -0.37 11.95
C LEU A 34 -5.75 1.14 11.93
N CYS A 35 -6.55 1.63 10.98
CA CYS A 35 -6.92 3.04 10.91
C CYS A 35 -7.70 3.50 12.14
N ALA A 36 -8.63 2.68 12.65
CA ALA A 36 -9.40 2.99 13.86
C ALA A 36 -8.54 3.12 15.13
N ARG A 37 -7.33 2.55 15.13
CA ARG A 37 -6.35 2.64 16.23
C ARG A 37 -5.41 3.84 16.11
N SER A 38 -5.50 4.62 15.03
CA SER A 38 -4.62 5.76 14.77
C SER A 38 -5.41 7.07 14.67
N ASN A 39 -4.95 8.09 15.39
CA ASN A 39 -5.52 9.44 15.30
C ASN A 39 -5.35 10.07 13.90
N GLN A 40 -4.44 9.55 13.06
CA GLN A 40 -4.22 10.04 11.70
C GLN A 40 -5.45 9.88 10.80
N TYR A 41 -6.33 8.92 11.10
CA TYR A 41 -7.47 8.56 10.25
C TYR A 41 -8.81 8.87 10.92
N TYR A 42 -8.83 9.67 11.99
CA TYR A 42 -10.05 9.93 12.77
C TYR A 42 -11.22 10.51 11.95
N ASP A 43 -10.93 11.37 10.97
CA ASP A 43 -11.94 12.06 10.15
C ASP A 43 -12.18 11.40 8.77
N ILE A 44 -11.62 10.22 8.50
CA ILE A 44 -11.82 9.57 7.20
C ILE A 44 -13.18 8.87 7.15
N ASP A 45 -14.01 9.22 6.17
CA ASP A 45 -15.25 8.49 5.93
C ASP A 45 -14.99 7.17 5.17
N ILE A 46 -15.89 6.20 5.32
CA ILE A 46 -15.76 4.86 4.72
C ILE A 46 -15.65 4.92 3.20
N LYS A 47 -16.35 5.85 2.53
CA LYS A 47 -16.33 5.96 1.06
C LYS A 47 -14.98 6.45 0.57
N SER A 48 -14.40 7.45 1.23
CA SER A 48 -13.06 7.96 0.96
C SER A 48 -12.00 6.90 1.22
N PHE A 49 -12.09 6.21 2.36
CA PHE A 49 -11.23 5.08 2.69
C PHE A 49 -11.24 3.99 1.61
N LEU A 50 -12.43 3.55 1.18
CA LEU A 50 -12.54 2.52 0.15
C LEU A 50 -11.98 2.97 -1.21
N HIS A 51 -12.16 4.24 -1.60
CA HIS A 51 -11.59 4.75 -2.85
C HIS A 51 -10.06 4.70 -2.86
N TRP A 52 -9.45 4.91 -1.70
CA TRP A 52 -8.01 4.97 -1.55
C TRP A 52 -7.38 3.57 -1.39
N VAL A 53 -8.02 2.66 -0.64
CA VAL A 53 -7.44 1.35 -0.32
C VAL A 53 -7.77 0.28 -1.38
N LYS A 54 -8.95 0.35 -2.01
CA LYS A 54 -9.41 -0.67 -2.96
C LYS A 54 -8.48 -0.86 -4.17
N PRO A 55 -7.96 0.19 -4.82
CA PRO A 55 -7.03 0.02 -5.94
C PRO A 55 -5.72 -0.66 -5.51
N ALA A 56 -5.18 -0.30 -4.33
CA ALA A 56 -3.98 -0.92 -3.76
C ALA A 56 -4.15 -2.44 -3.63
N ILE A 57 -5.29 -2.84 -3.06
CA ILE A 57 -5.68 -4.24 -2.93
C ILE A 57 -5.72 -4.87 -4.31
N LEU A 58 -6.56 -4.39 -5.23
CA LEU A 58 -6.77 -5.00 -6.55
C LEU A 58 -5.47 -5.24 -7.35
N HIS A 59 -4.46 -4.39 -7.18
CA HIS A 59 -3.15 -4.56 -7.85
C HIS A 59 -2.12 -5.37 -7.05
N GLY A 60 -2.44 -5.82 -5.83
CA GLY A 60 -1.52 -6.49 -4.93
C GLY A 60 -0.42 -5.56 -4.41
N GLN A 61 -0.72 -4.27 -4.30
CA GLN A 61 0.22 -3.19 -3.99
C GLN A 61 0.08 -2.70 -2.55
N TYR A 62 0.08 -3.65 -1.62
CA TYR A 62 0.05 -3.39 -0.20
C TYR A 62 0.82 -4.47 0.57
N LYS A 63 1.20 -4.12 1.79
CA LYS A 63 1.77 -5.04 2.76
C LYS A 63 1.26 -4.69 4.15
N LEU A 64 0.81 -5.71 4.88
CA LEU A 64 0.49 -5.61 6.29
C LEU A 64 1.73 -5.90 7.13
N PHE A 65 1.90 -5.12 8.19
CA PHE A 65 2.89 -5.37 9.22
C PHE A 65 2.25 -6.10 10.38
N TYR A 66 3.05 -6.93 11.03
CA TYR A 66 2.64 -7.69 12.20
C TYR A 66 3.57 -7.36 13.36
N THR A 67 3.06 -7.54 14.58
CA THR A 67 3.86 -7.54 15.80
C THR A 67 4.92 -8.65 15.76
N GLU A 68 5.92 -8.59 16.64
CA GLU A 68 7.03 -9.56 16.65
C GLU A 68 6.56 -11.02 16.82
N ASP A 69 5.44 -11.23 17.52
CA ASP A 69 4.80 -12.54 17.67
C ASP A 69 4.06 -13.03 16.42
N GLY A 70 3.91 -12.18 15.40
CA GLY A 70 3.24 -12.48 14.13
C GLY A 70 1.72 -12.54 14.21
N VAL A 71 1.12 -12.25 15.36
CA VAL A 71 -0.32 -12.47 15.60
C VAL A 71 -1.14 -11.22 15.29
N VAL A 72 -0.70 -10.07 15.80
CA VAL A 72 -1.46 -8.82 15.73
C VAL A 72 -0.93 -7.96 14.59
N LYS A 73 -1.83 -7.30 13.86
CA LYS A 73 -1.43 -6.34 12.83
C LYS A 73 -0.95 -5.06 13.50
N SER A 74 0.24 -4.60 13.09
CA SER A 74 0.92 -3.43 13.64
C SER A 74 0.87 -2.22 12.70
N GLY A 75 0.54 -2.42 11.43
CA GLY A 75 0.56 -1.34 10.45
C GLY A 75 0.44 -1.84 9.02
N PHE A 76 0.66 -0.93 8.07
CA PHE A 76 0.68 -1.23 6.65
C PHE A 76 1.48 -0.22 5.83
N ILE A 77 1.72 -0.60 4.57
CA ILE A 77 2.17 0.30 3.51
C ILE A 77 1.40 0.02 2.23
N LEU A 78 1.04 1.09 1.52
CA LEU A 78 0.44 1.05 0.18
C LEU A 78 1.39 1.72 -0.82
N TRP A 79 1.50 1.16 -2.02
CA TRP A 79 2.32 1.75 -3.08
C TRP A 79 1.61 1.73 -4.43
N ALA A 80 2.15 2.50 -5.38
CA ALA A 80 1.72 2.49 -6.77
C ALA A 80 2.92 2.47 -7.73
N TRP A 81 2.70 1.86 -8.90
CA TRP A 81 3.62 1.91 -10.03
C TRP A 81 3.08 2.89 -11.05
N VAL A 82 3.66 4.08 -11.07
CA VAL A 82 3.17 5.22 -11.83
C VAL A 82 4.10 5.58 -12.99
N ASP A 83 3.59 6.30 -13.97
CA ASP A 83 4.40 6.86 -15.05
C ASP A 83 5.15 8.13 -14.59
N ASP A 84 5.85 8.78 -15.53
CA ASP A 84 6.66 9.97 -15.23
C ASP A 84 5.80 11.21 -14.93
N ASP A 85 4.65 11.36 -15.60
CA ASP A 85 3.74 12.48 -15.40
C ASP A 85 3.09 12.41 -14.02
N THR A 86 2.65 11.22 -13.62
CA THR A 86 2.07 10.95 -12.30
C THR A 86 3.12 11.10 -11.19
N LEU A 87 4.36 10.64 -11.40
CA LEU A 87 5.47 10.90 -10.48
C LEU A 87 5.75 12.40 -10.31
N SER A 88 5.74 13.16 -11.41
CA SER A 88 5.93 14.61 -11.37
C SER A 88 4.83 15.30 -10.55
N ARG A 89 3.56 14.91 -10.74
CA ARG A 89 2.43 15.41 -9.93
C ARG A 89 2.58 15.03 -8.46
N TYR A 90 3.05 13.83 -8.15
CA TYR A 90 3.30 13.37 -6.78
C TYR A 90 4.27 14.29 -6.02
N HIS A 91 5.33 14.76 -6.69
CA HIS A 91 6.31 15.66 -6.08
C HIS A 91 5.88 17.12 -5.97
N THR A 92 5.00 17.59 -6.87
CA THR A 92 4.74 19.02 -7.06
C THR A 92 3.38 19.47 -6.53
N SER A 93 2.43 18.56 -6.34
CA SER A 93 1.07 18.92 -5.93
C SER A 93 0.97 19.15 -4.42
N ASN A 94 0.39 20.28 -4.00
CA ASN A 94 0.10 20.55 -2.59
C ASN A 94 -0.93 19.57 -1.98
N ARG A 95 -1.78 18.98 -2.84
CA ARG A 95 -2.66 17.85 -2.51
C ARG A 95 -2.60 16.86 -3.66
N PHE A 96 -2.04 15.68 -3.39
CA PHE A 96 -1.95 14.62 -4.39
C PHE A 96 -3.15 13.68 -4.26
N TYR A 97 -3.74 13.34 -5.41
CA TYR A 97 -4.76 12.31 -5.53
C TYR A 97 -4.38 11.41 -6.70
N LEU A 98 -4.34 10.10 -6.47
CA LEU A 98 -4.04 9.12 -7.49
C LEU A 98 -5.35 8.53 -8.03
N HIS A 99 -5.61 8.73 -9.31
CA HIS A 99 -6.77 8.15 -9.97
C HIS A 99 -6.63 6.62 -10.04
N PRO A 100 -7.70 5.81 -9.91
CA PRO A 100 -7.59 4.35 -9.89
C PRO A 100 -6.84 3.71 -11.06
N THR A 101 -6.87 4.32 -12.25
CA THR A 101 -6.14 3.82 -13.43
C THR A 101 -4.63 4.04 -13.34
N GLU A 102 -4.20 5.02 -12.54
CA GLU A 102 -2.80 5.44 -12.43
C GLU A 102 -1.99 4.52 -11.50
N TRP A 103 -2.65 3.60 -10.79
CA TRP A 103 -2.01 2.75 -9.77
C TRP A 103 -0.97 1.76 -10.34
N ASN A 104 -1.07 1.43 -11.62
CA ASN A 104 -0.30 0.36 -12.26
C ASN A 104 -0.02 0.69 -13.74
N GLU A 105 0.37 1.92 -14.04
CA GLU A 105 0.55 2.43 -15.41
C GLU A 105 2.02 2.67 -15.82
N GLY A 106 2.97 2.59 -14.88
CA GLY A 106 4.37 2.85 -15.18
C GLY A 106 5.38 2.04 -14.37
N ARG A 107 6.56 2.60 -14.16
CA ARG A 107 7.72 1.94 -13.53
C ARG A 107 8.28 2.68 -12.33
N ASN A 108 7.74 3.85 -12.02
CA ASN A 108 8.13 4.62 -10.85
C ASN A 108 7.35 4.13 -9.63
N LEU A 109 8.07 3.77 -8.57
CA LEU A 109 7.46 3.36 -7.31
C LEU A 109 7.19 4.59 -6.44
N ILE A 110 5.94 4.80 -6.03
CA ILE A 110 5.59 5.81 -5.03
C ILE A 110 4.89 5.18 -3.83
N ILE A 111 5.08 5.76 -2.65
CA ILE A 111 4.34 5.36 -1.43
C ILE A 111 3.09 6.23 -1.34
N ILE A 112 1.94 5.56 -1.32
CA ILE A 112 0.63 6.24 -1.26
C ILE A 112 0.25 6.51 0.18
N ASP A 113 0.48 5.53 1.06
CA ASP A 113 0.28 5.72 2.48
C ASP A 113 1.07 4.70 3.29
N TYR A 114 1.25 5.02 4.57
CA TYR A 114 2.01 4.25 5.52
C TYR A 114 1.47 4.49 6.93
N LEU A 115 1.26 3.40 7.65
CA LEU A 115 0.95 3.41 9.08
C LEU A 115 1.81 2.38 9.80
N ASP A 116 2.45 2.78 10.89
CA ASP A 116 3.06 1.86 11.87
C ASP A 116 2.66 2.33 13.27
N LEU A 117 1.82 1.54 13.93
CA LEU A 117 1.29 1.84 15.27
C LEU A 117 2.34 1.64 16.38
N HIS A 118 3.44 0.94 16.10
CA HIS A 118 4.47 0.66 17.10
C HIS A 118 5.74 1.49 16.92
N TYR A 119 5.76 2.41 15.94
CA TYR A 119 6.89 3.28 15.61
C TYR A 119 8.23 2.54 15.77
N SER A 120 8.35 1.36 15.16
CA SER A 120 9.61 0.64 15.25
C SER A 120 10.61 1.43 14.41
N LYS A 121 11.61 2.04 15.04
CA LYS A 121 12.71 2.79 14.38
C LYS A 121 13.51 1.96 13.35
N LYS A 122 13.09 0.72 13.04
CA LYS A 122 13.88 -0.28 12.35
C LYS A 122 13.28 -0.85 11.06
N ILE A 123 12.09 -0.43 10.61
CA ILE A 123 11.46 -1.08 9.44
C ILE A 123 11.02 -0.06 8.40
N LEU A 124 11.98 0.56 7.72
CA LEU A 124 11.81 1.03 6.34
C LEU A 124 13.12 0.82 5.54
N GLU A 125 13.76 -0.35 5.65
CA GLU A 125 14.65 -0.81 4.57
C GLU A 125 13.77 -1.42 3.46
N ILE A 126 13.02 -0.59 2.75
CA ILE A 126 12.64 -0.96 1.38
C ILE A 126 13.95 -0.89 0.60
N ARG A 127 14.62 -2.02 0.41
CA ARG A 127 15.79 -2.13 -0.47
C ARG A 127 15.34 -1.95 -1.93
N ILE A 128 15.02 -0.70 -2.30
CA ILE A 128 14.76 -0.30 -3.69
C ILE A 128 15.99 -0.60 -4.56
N GLY A 129 17.20 -0.62 -3.96
CA GLY A 129 18.45 -0.94 -4.65
C GLY A 129 18.60 -2.38 -5.19
N CYS A 130 17.68 -3.31 -4.92
CA CYS A 130 17.66 -4.64 -5.56
C CYS A 130 16.66 -4.74 -6.72
N LEU A 131 15.90 -3.67 -6.99
CA LEU A 131 15.07 -3.53 -8.17
C LEU A 131 15.95 -2.88 -9.23
N ASN A 132 16.72 -3.68 -9.97
CA ASN A 132 17.25 -3.24 -11.25
C ASN A 132 16.04 -3.04 -12.17
N ILE A 133 15.51 -1.80 -12.19
CA ILE A 133 14.51 -1.32 -13.15
C ILE A 133 15.19 -1.18 -14.50
#